data_AF-A0AA43C860-F1
#
_entry.id   AF-A0AA43C860-F1
#
_cell.length_a   1.000
_cell.length_b   1.000
_cell.length_c   1.000
_cell.angle_alpha   90.00
_cell.angle_beta   90.00
_cell.angle_gamma   90.00
#
_symmetry.space_group_name_H-M   'P 1'
#
loop_
_entity.id
_entity.type
_entity.pdbx_description
1 polymer ?
#
loop_
_entity_poly.entity_id
_entity_poly.type
_entity_poly.pdbx_seq_one_letter_code
_entity_poly.pdbx_strand_id
1 'polypeptide(L)'
;MENQALIFIPDISGFTKFVTKCEIDHTNHIISILINVILDSNPLELKVSEIEGDAILFYSKGAPPNKEEVIQQSKRMFIDFHTNLKAIERDFFCKCGSCRTASNLTLKFIAHYGVCKEVPIHNSTKLIGSDVILAHKLLKNNVPEREYILLSEKYLKSQQSESIIEEDWVDIKSNIENFENFGEVRTKYIPLSPLRRLIP
;
A
#
# COMPACT_ATOMS: atom_id res chain seq x y z
N MET A 1 -1.86 24.92 8.04
CA MET A 1 -2.48 25.22 6.74
C MET A 1 -2.93 23.91 6.16
N GLU A 2 -4.15 23.86 5.62
CA GLU A 2 -4.59 22.71 4.82
C GLU A 2 -3.72 22.64 3.58
N ASN A 3 -3.10 21.49 3.34
CA ASN A 3 -2.23 21.28 2.20
C ASN A 3 -2.77 20.12 1.38
N GLN A 4 -2.66 20.23 0.06
CA GLN A 4 -2.84 19.06 -0.78
C GLN A 4 -1.63 18.14 -0.60
N ALA A 5 -1.89 16.84 -0.56
CA ALA A 5 -0.87 15.82 -0.40
C ALA A 5 -1.24 14.54 -1.13
N LEU A 6 -0.22 13.82 -1.58
CA LEU A 6 -0.34 12.39 -1.84
C LEU A 6 -0.52 11.67 -0.50
N ILE A 7 -1.52 10.80 -0.43
CA ILE A 7 -1.72 9.81 0.63
C ILE A 7 -1.50 8.45 -0.03
N PHE A 8 -0.49 7.72 0.45
CA PHE A 8 -0.06 6.46 -0.14
C PHE A 8 -0.07 5.37 0.94
N ILE A 9 -0.81 4.29 0.72
CA ILE A 9 -1.03 3.25 1.73
C ILE A 9 -0.72 1.87 1.14
N PRO A 10 0.48 1.31 1.35
CA PRO A 10 0.70 -0.13 1.28
C PRO A 10 -0.06 -0.84 2.41
N ASP A 11 -0.73 -1.92 2.05
CA ASP A 11 -1.54 -2.75 2.95
C ASP A 11 -1.27 -4.24 2.72
N ILE A 12 -0.93 -4.94 3.80
CA ILE A 12 -0.57 -6.35 3.81
C ILE A 12 -1.85 -7.20 3.77
N SER A 13 -2.21 -7.63 2.58
CA SER A 13 -3.36 -8.50 2.37
C SER A 13 -3.14 -9.91 2.91
N GLY A 14 -4.07 -10.39 3.74
CA GLY A 14 -3.98 -11.71 4.40
C GLY A 14 -3.47 -11.65 5.84
N PHE A 15 -3.11 -10.46 6.33
CA PHE A 15 -2.57 -10.22 7.66
C PHE A 15 -3.45 -10.75 8.81
N THR A 16 -4.73 -10.38 8.84
CA THR A 16 -5.64 -10.81 9.94
C THR A 16 -5.70 -12.33 10.08
N LYS A 17 -5.69 -13.05 8.96
CA LYS A 17 -5.68 -14.52 8.96
C LYS A 17 -4.35 -15.09 9.45
N PHE A 18 -3.25 -14.40 9.17
CA PHE A 18 -1.91 -14.79 9.62
C PHE A 18 -1.76 -14.59 11.14
N VAL A 19 -2.11 -13.40 11.65
CA VAL A 19 -2.00 -13.05 13.08
C VAL A 19 -2.88 -13.92 13.98
N THR A 20 -4.05 -14.35 13.48
CA THR A 20 -5.01 -15.15 14.28
C THR A 20 -4.72 -16.65 14.30
N LYS A 21 -3.85 -17.15 13.41
CA LYS A 21 -3.57 -18.60 13.27
C LYS A 21 -2.18 -19.00 13.76
N CYS A 22 -1.30 -18.05 13.99
CA CYS A 22 0.07 -18.25 14.41
C CYS A 22 0.27 -17.85 15.88
N GLU A 23 1.32 -18.35 16.53
CA GLU A 23 1.73 -17.85 17.84
C GLU A 23 2.13 -16.37 17.74
N ILE A 24 1.74 -15.58 18.74
CA ILE A 24 1.82 -14.11 18.70
C ILE A 24 3.26 -13.63 18.52
N ASP A 25 4.23 -14.21 19.22
CA ASP A 25 5.63 -13.75 19.19
C ASP A 25 6.29 -13.97 17.83
N HIS A 26 6.10 -15.15 17.22
CA HIS A 26 6.61 -15.42 15.87
C HIS A 26 5.93 -14.54 14.82
N THR A 27 4.64 -14.29 14.98
CA THR A 27 3.90 -13.45 14.04
C THR A 27 4.38 -12.01 14.10
N ASN A 28 4.51 -11.44 15.30
CA ASN A 28 5.00 -10.09 15.50
C ASN A 28 6.40 -9.90 14.92
N HIS A 29 7.28 -10.90 15.05
CA HIS A 29 8.62 -10.86 14.47
C HIS A 29 8.60 -10.79 12.94
N ILE A 30 7.85 -11.68 12.29
CA ILE A 30 7.73 -11.70 10.81
C ILE A 30 7.12 -10.40 10.29
N ILE A 31 6.03 -9.94 10.91
CA ILE A 31 5.38 -8.69 10.54
C ILE A 31 6.34 -7.50 10.68
N SER A 32 7.10 -7.44 11.77
CA SER A 32 8.08 -6.37 11.98
C SER A 32 9.13 -6.35 10.87
N ILE A 33 9.63 -7.51 10.44
CA ILE A 33 10.56 -7.59 9.30
C ILE A 33 9.90 -7.04 8.03
N LEU A 34 8.69 -7.50 7.72
CA LEU A 34 7.98 -7.10 6.49
C LEU A 34 7.64 -5.60 6.47
N ILE A 35 7.25 -5.02 7.62
CA ILE A 35 7.01 -3.58 7.75
C ILE A 35 8.30 -2.81 7.50
N ASN A 36 9.43 -3.22 8.09
CA ASN A 36 10.71 -2.56 7.85
C ASN A 36 11.13 -2.64 6.37
N VAL A 37 10.90 -3.77 5.71
CA VAL A 37 11.14 -3.90 4.26
C VAL A 37 10.35 -2.86 3.46
N ILE A 38 9.07 -2.63 3.79
CA ILE A 38 8.25 -1.61 3.12
C ILE A 38 8.80 -0.21 3.41
N LEU A 39 9.19 0.08 4.66
CA LEU A 39 9.77 1.37 5.07
C LEU A 39 11.10 1.67 4.34
N ASP A 40 11.97 0.67 4.24
CA ASP A 40 13.28 0.78 3.57
C ASP A 40 13.14 0.86 2.05
N SER A 41 12.05 0.31 1.49
CA SER A 41 11.74 0.33 0.06
C SER A 41 11.01 1.61 -0.38
N ASN A 42 11.42 2.77 0.15
CA ASN A 42 10.75 4.06 -0.06
C ASN A 42 11.61 5.10 -0.81
N PRO A 43 11.95 4.88 -2.09
CA PRO A 43 12.80 5.80 -2.86
C PRO A 43 12.19 7.20 -3.07
N LEU A 44 10.87 7.36 -2.98
CA LEU A 44 10.21 8.67 -3.04
C LEU A 44 10.30 9.47 -1.73
N GLU A 45 10.98 8.95 -0.71
CA GLU A 45 11.16 9.59 0.60
C GLU A 45 9.84 10.08 1.22
N LEU A 46 8.76 9.33 0.99
CA LEU A 46 7.45 9.66 1.53
C LEU A 46 7.50 9.64 3.06
N LYS A 47 6.84 10.60 3.71
CA LYS A 47 6.80 10.68 5.17
C LYS A 47 5.82 9.67 5.73
N VAL A 48 6.21 8.96 6.79
CA VAL A 48 5.29 8.09 7.52
C VAL A 48 4.45 8.93 8.48
N SER A 49 3.13 8.83 8.36
CA SER A 49 2.20 9.40 9.35
C SER A 49 1.82 8.39 10.42
N GLU A 50 1.54 7.14 10.03
CA GLU A 50 1.04 6.12 10.94
C GLU A 50 1.38 4.71 10.41
N ILE A 51 1.53 3.76 11.33
CA ILE A 51 1.65 2.32 11.06
C ILE A 51 0.54 1.64 11.86
N GLU A 52 -0.39 0.99 11.16
CA GLU A 52 -1.58 0.35 11.74
C GLU A 52 -1.58 -1.14 11.40
N GLY A 53 -0.86 -1.97 12.16
CA GLY A 53 -0.88 -3.43 11.96
C GLY A 53 -0.42 -3.85 10.55
N ASP A 54 -1.37 -4.00 9.62
CA ASP A 54 -1.19 -4.35 8.21
C ASP A 54 -0.98 -3.18 7.25
N ALA A 55 -1.29 -1.94 7.64
CA ALA A 55 -1.21 -0.79 6.76
C ALA A 55 -0.17 0.24 7.23
N ILE A 56 0.52 0.86 6.28
CA ILE A 56 1.43 1.99 6.56
C ILE A 56 0.92 3.20 5.80
N LEU A 57 0.62 4.30 6.50
CA LEU A 57 0.19 5.53 5.85
C LEU A 57 1.39 6.43 5.59
N PHE A 58 1.77 6.51 4.31
CA PHE A 58 2.73 7.46 3.79
C PHE A 58 2.04 8.71 3.24
N TYR A 59 2.75 9.83 3.23
CA TYR A 59 2.30 11.05 2.57
C TYR A 59 3.43 11.93 2.05
N SER A 60 3.10 12.77 1.07
CA SER A 60 3.97 13.83 0.57
C SER A 60 3.15 15.09 0.26
N LYS A 61 3.56 16.24 0.82
CA LYS A 61 2.85 17.51 0.69
C LYS A 61 3.25 18.25 -0.59
N GLY A 62 2.31 18.99 -1.17
CA GLY A 62 2.54 19.77 -2.37
C GLY A 62 2.22 18.96 -3.62
N ALA A 63 2.96 19.22 -4.70
CA ALA A 63 2.76 18.52 -5.96
C ALA A 63 2.96 17.00 -5.76
N PRO A 64 2.00 16.17 -6.20
CA PRO A 64 2.15 14.73 -6.06
C PRO A 64 3.25 14.23 -7.00
N PRO A 65 4.01 13.18 -6.59
CA PRO A 65 4.79 12.39 -7.53
C PRO A 65 3.95 11.99 -8.73
N ASN A 66 4.62 11.84 -9.87
CA ASN A 66 3.95 11.46 -11.08
C ASN A 66 3.50 9.99 -11.04
N LYS A 67 2.57 9.62 -11.92
CA LYS A 67 2.01 8.28 -12.04
C LYS A 67 3.07 7.19 -12.16
N GLU A 68 4.13 7.43 -12.94
CA GLU A 68 5.21 6.45 -13.14
C GLU A 68 6.03 6.27 -11.85
N GLU A 69 6.36 7.36 -11.16
CA GLU A 69 7.07 7.33 -9.87
C GLU A 69 6.30 6.49 -8.82
N VAL A 70 4.98 6.68 -8.70
CA VAL A 70 4.15 5.88 -7.78
C VAL A 70 4.10 4.41 -8.18
N ILE A 71 4.08 4.10 -9.49
CA ILE A 71 4.11 2.73 -10.00
C ILE A 71 5.45 2.08 -9.70
N GLN A 72 6.57 2.77 -9.93
CA GLN A 72 7.91 2.25 -9.66
C GLN A 72 8.17 2.06 -8.15
N GLN A 73 7.72 3.00 -7.31
CA GLN A 73 7.71 2.86 -5.86
C GLN A 73 6.99 1.59 -5.43
N SER A 74 5.76 1.38 -5.94
CA SER A 74 4.94 0.21 -5.60
C SER A 74 5.57 -1.09 -6.11
N LYS A 75 6.11 -1.09 -7.34
CA LYS A 75 6.85 -2.23 -7.92
C LYS A 75 8.05 -2.59 -7.04
N ARG A 76 8.82 -1.61 -6.58
CA ARG A 76 9.97 -1.83 -5.71
C ARG A 76 9.56 -2.43 -4.37
N MET A 77 8.60 -1.82 -3.68
CA MET A 77 8.05 -2.34 -2.43
C MET A 77 7.52 -3.76 -2.58
N PHE A 78 6.80 -4.05 -3.68
CA PHE A 78 6.25 -5.38 -3.96
C PHE A 78 7.34 -6.44 -4.14
N ILE A 79 8.36 -6.16 -4.96
CA ILE A 79 9.46 -7.10 -5.23
C ILE A 79 10.27 -7.34 -3.94
N ASP A 80 10.64 -6.29 -3.22
CA ASP A 80 11.44 -6.41 -2.00
C ASP A 80 10.66 -7.14 -0.90
N PHE A 81 9.36 -6.83 -0.73
CA PHE A 81 8.46 -7.53 0.19
C PHE A 81 8.42 -9.03 -0.10
N HIS A 82 8.16 -9.42 -1.35
CA HIS A 82 8.05 -10.84 -1.69
C HIS A 82 9.38 -11.58 -1.70
N THR A 83 10.49 -10.89 -2.02
CA THR A 83 11.84 -11.46 -1.90
C THR A 83 12.15 -11.81 -0.44
N ASN A 84 11.85 -10.89 0.48
CA ASN A 84 12.01 -11.13 1.91
C ASN A 84 11.04 -12.21 2.42
N LEU A 85 9.80 -12.24 1.92
CA LEU A 85 8.84 -13.27 2.28
C LEU A 85 9.35 -14.68 1.89
N LYS A 86 9.90 -14.84 0.69
CA LYS A 86 10.54 -16.11 0.26
C LYS A 86 11.74 -16.47 1.14
N ALA A 87 12.57 -15.50 1.52
CA ALA A 87 13.71 -15.73 2.40
C ALA A 87 13.24 -16.19 3.79
N ILE A 88 12.23 -15.52 4.36
CA ILE A 88 11.60 -15.91 5.63
C ILE A 88 11.06 -17.33 5.54
N GLU A 89 10.36 -17.70 4.47
CA GLU A 89 9.84 -19.07 4.30
C GLU A 89 10.93 -20.13 4.27
N ARG A 90 12.08 -19.82 3.66
CA ARG A 90 13.23 -20.73 3.60
C ARG A 90 13.91 -20.85 4.96
N ASP A 91 14.11 -19.74 5.65
CA ASP A 91 14.98 -19.67 6.81
C ASP A 91 14.23 -19.98 8.13
N PHE A 92 12.91 -19.74 8.17
CA PHE A 92 12.06 -20.10 9.31
C PHE A 92 11.49 -21.51 9.17
N PHE A 93 12.27 -22.51 9.57
CA PHE A 93 11.78 -23.87 9.82
C PHE A 93 10.94 -23.94 11.10
N CYS A 94 9.73 -23.35 11.10
CA CYS A 94 8.80 -23.60 12.20
C CYS A 94 8.16 -24.99 12.04
N LYS A 95 8.17 -25.79 13.11
CA LYS A 95 7.36 -27.02 13.20
C LYS A 95 5.87 -26.73 13.42
N CYS A 96 5.51 -25.47 13.67
CA CYS A 96 4.13 -25.02 13.74
C CYS A 96 3.53 -24.94 12.33
N GLY A 97 2.48 -25.72 12.06
CA GLY A 97 1.81 -25.75 10.75
C GLY A 97 1.26 -24.41 10.27
N SER A 98 1.22 -23.41 11.15
CA SER A 98 0.75 -22.05 10.92
C SER A 98 1.77 -21.14 10.21
N CYS A 99 3.09 -21.33 10.39
CA CYS A 99 4.10 -20.53 9.67
C CYS A 99 4.11 -20.76 8.16
N ARG A 100 3.58 -21.90 7.67
CA ARG A 100 3.35 -22.12 6.22
C ARG A 100 2.37 -21.12 5.61
N THR A 101 1.58 -20.42 6.45
CA THR A 101 0.58 -19.47 5.96
C THR A 101 1.13 -18.09 5.62
N ALA A 102 2.38 -17.78 5.97
CA ALA A 102 3.07 -16.54 5.59
C ALA A 102 3.06 -16.34 4.06
N SER A 103 3.13 -17.43 3.29
CA SER A 103 3.00 -17.46 1.83
C SER A 103 1.73 -16.83 1.25
N ASN A 104 0.69 -16.67 2.07
CA ASN A 104 -0.55 -16.04 1.66
C ASN A 104 -0.56 -14.53 1.89
N LEU A 105 0.47 -13.97 2.53
CA LEU A 105 0.67 -12.54 2.66
C LEU A 105 1.07 -11.97 1.31
N THR A 106 0.45 -10.84 0.97
CA THR A 106 0.76 -10.09 -0.23
C THR A 106 0.51 -8.61 0.04
N LEU A 107 0.74 -7.77 -0.96
CA LEU A 107 0.70 -6.34 -0.83
C LEU A 107 -0.23 -5.73 -1.87
N LYS A 108 -1.07 -4.80 -1.43
CA LYS A 108 -1.78 -3.87 -2.29
C LYS A 108 -1.46 -2.44 -1.88
N PHE A 109 -1.72 -1.50 -2.76
CA PHE A 109 -1.39 -0.10 -2.55
C PHE A 109 -2.57 0.80 -2.90
N ILE A 110 -2.80 1.83 -2.10
CA ILE A 110 -3.76 2.90 -2.40
C ILE A 110 -2.98 4.20 -2.60
N ALA A 111 -3.20 4.88 -3.73
CA ALA A 111 -2.69 6.21 -4.00
C ALA A 111 -3.86 7.19 -4.18
N HIS A 112 -3.99 8.10 -3.21
CA HIS A 112 -5.02 9.13 -3.17
C HIS A 112 -4.39 10.51 -3.11
N TYR A 113 -4.98 11.50 -3.78
CA TYR A 113 -4.54 12.89 -3.68
C TYR A 113 -5.68 13.76 -3.18
N GLY A 114 -5.39 14.58 -2.18
CA GLY A 114 -6.43 15.37 -1.56
C GLY A 114 -5.92 16.28 -0.45
N VAL A 115 -6.86 16.92 0.22
CA VAL A 115 -6.56 17.90 1.27
C VAL A 115 -6.40 17.19 2.61
N CYS A 116 -5.29 17.46 3.28
CA CYS A 116 -5.05 16.98 4.64
C CYS A 116 -4.32 18.04 5.47
N LYS A 117 -4.32 17.81 6.78
CA LYS A 117 -3.62 18.65 7.75
C LYS A 117 -2.82 17.76 8.69
N GLU A 118 -1.54 18.11 8.85
CA GLU A 118 -0.70 17.59 9.93
C GLU A 118 -1.15 18.23 11.25
N VAL A 119 -1.46 17.37 12.23
CA VAL A 119 -1.86 17.77 13.58
C VAL A 119 -0.92 17.10 14.58
N PRO A 120 -0.18 17.87 15.40
CA PRO A 120 0.64 17.30 16.46
C PRO A 120 -0.25 16.72 17.57
N ILE A 121 0.02 15.48 17.96
CA ILE A 121 -0.66 14.77 19.04
C ILE A 121 0.42 14.17 19.94
N HIS A 122 0.60 14.73 21.14
CA HIS A 122 1.72 14.38 22.02
C HIS A 122 3.07 14.39 21.27
N ASN A 123 3.74 13.24 21.19
CA ASN A 123 5.06 13.09 20.55
C ASN A 123 4.98 12.63 19.09
N SER A 124 3.79 12.60 18.48
CA SER A 124 3.59 12.21 17.09
C SER A 124 2.84 13.27 16.29
N THR A 125 2.89 13.16 14.97
CA THR A 125 2.10 14.00 14.05
C THR A 125 1.16 13.11 13.28
N LYS A 126 -0.14 13.40 13.35
CA LYS A 126 -1.17 12.68 12.60
C LYS A 126 -1.67 13.48 11.41
N LEU A 127 -2.03 12.79 10.34
CA LEU A 127 -2.79 13.37 9.25
C LEU A 127 -4.28 13.28 9.52
N ILE A 128 -4.98 14.41 9.39
CA ILE A 128 -6.43 14.50 9.54
C ILE A 128 -7.01 15.18 8.29
N GLY A 129 -8.11 14.64 7.77
CA GLY A 129 -8.83 15.21 6.64
C GLY A 129 -9.85 14.22 6.06
N SER A 130 -10.85 14.73 5.35
CA SER A 130 -11.85 13.89 4.66
C SER A 130 -11.19 12.99 3.61
N ASP A 131 -10.16 13.47 2.93
CA ASP A 131 -9.38 12.70 1.95
C ASP A 131 -8.53 11.60 2.59
N VAL A 132 -8.07 11.80 3.84
CA VAL A 132 -7.40 10.76 4.63
C VAL A 132 -8.39 9.64 4.95
N ILE A 133 -9.59 10.01 5.41
CA ILE A 133 -10.67 9.04 5.68
C ILE A 133 -11.03 8.26 4.42
N LEU A 134 -11.16 8.93 3.27
CA LEU A 134 -11.45 8.27 2.01
C LEU A 134 -10.35 7.29 1.61
N ALA A 135 -9.07 7.67 1.74
CA ALA A 135 -7.95 6.78 1.44
C ALA A 135 -7.98 5.50 2.30
N HIS A 136 -8.31 5.60 3.59
CA HIS A 136 -8.52 4.42 4.44
C HIS A 136 -9.75 3.61 4.02
N LYS A 137 -10.88 4.24 3.67
CA LYS A 137 -12.06 3.52 3.17
C LYS A 137 -11.74 2.74 1.89
N LEU A 138 -10.91 3.30 1.01
CA LEU A 138 -10.45 2.66 -0.21
C LEU A 138 -9.65 1.38 0.04
N LEU A 139 -9.13 1.11 1.24
CA LEU A 139 -8.54 -0.20 1.56
C LEU A 139 -9.58 -1.33 1.53
N LYS A 140 -10.85 -1.02 1.80
CA LYS A 140 -11.99 -1.94 1.74
C LYS A 140 -12.81 -1.68 0.48
N ASN A 141 -12.27 -2.10 -0.66
CA ASN A 141 -12.87 -1.96 -1.99
C ASN A 141 -13.23 -3.33 -2.60
N ASN A 142 -13.82 -3.31 -3.79
CA ASN A 142 -14.31 -4.48 -4.53
C ASN A 142 -13.38 -4.91 -5.69
N VAL A 143 -12.13 -4.45 -5.72
CA VAL A 143 -11.15 -4.93 -6.70
C VAL A 143 -10.96 -6.44 -6.52
N PRO A 144 -11.14 -7.27 -7.58
CA PRO A 144 -11.13 -8.73 -7.45
C PRO A 144 -9.72 -9.31 -7.22
N GLU A 145 -8.69 -8.57 -7.60
CA GLU A 145 -7.28 -8.93 -7.36
C GLU A 145 -6.86 -8.67 -5.91
N ARG A 146 -5.91 -9.46 -5.41
CA ARG A 146 -5.31 -9.25 -4.08
C ARG A 146 -4.05 -8.40 -4.10
N GLU A 147 -3.47 -8.22 -5.29
CA GLU A 147 -2.17 -7.59 -5.52
C GLU A 147 -2.37 -6.52 -6.58
N TYR A 148 -2.44 -5.26 -6.15
CA TYR A 148 -2.71 -4.16 -7.07
C TYR A 148 -2.25 -2.83 -6.51
N ILE A 149 -2.10 -1.86 -7.40
CA ILE A 149 -2.03 -0.43 -7.08
C ILE A 149 -3.38 0.16 -7.47
N LEU A 150 -4.06 0.82 -6.54
CA LEU A 150 -5.28 1.57 -6.81
C LEU A 150 -4.97 3.07 -6.83
N LEU A 151 -5.37 3.72 -7.91
CA LEU A 151 -5.18 5.14 -8.18
C LEU A 151 -6.55 5.83 -8.15
N SER A 152 -6.75 6.73 -7.20
CA SER A 152 -8.00 7.52 -7.13
C SER A 152 -8.15 8.46 -8.34
N GLU A 153 -9.39 8.81 -8.70
CA GLU A 153 -9.62 9.82 -9.73
C GLU A 153 -9.01 11.18 -9.36
N LYS A 154 -9.03 11.57 -8.08
CA LYS A 154 -8.40 12.82 -7.63
C LYS A 154 -6.88 12.82 -7.87
N TYR A 155 -6.21 11.69 -7.60
CA TYR A 155 -4.81 11.53 -7.94
C TYR A 155 -4.60 11.60 -9.45
N LEU A 156 -5.36 10.86 -10.25
CA LEU A 156 -5.21 10.87 -11.70
C LEU A 156 -5.42 12.25 -12.32
N LYS A 157 -6.39 13.03 -11.82
CA LYS A 157 -6.66 14.42 -12.27
C LYS A 157 -5.57 15.42 -11.85
N SER A 158 -4.77 15.10 -10.83
CA SER A 158 -3.64 15.95 -10.42
C SER A 158 -2.42 15.83 -11.32
N GLN A 159 -2.40 14.82 -12.21
CA GLN A 159 -1.29 14.55 -13.11
C GLN A 159 -1.33 15.51 -14.29
N GLN A 160 -0.20 16.15 -14.59
CA GLN A 160 -0.11 17.18 -15.64
C GLN A 160 -0.01 16.61 -17.06
N SER A 161 0.32 15.33 -17.20
CA SER A 161 0.51 14.66 -18.50
C SER A 161 0.08 13.19 -18.43
N GLU A 162 -0.43 12.68 -19.55
CA GLU A 162 -0.51 11.23 -19.78
C GLU A 162 0.90 10.70 -20.04
N SER A 163 1.63 10.39 -18.96
CA SER A 163 2.86 9.62 -19.11
C SER A 163 2.53 8.27 -19.73
N ILE A 164 3.22 7.95 -20.82
CA ILE A 164 3.23 6.63 -21.44
C ILE A 164 4.00 5.74 -20.49
N ILE A 165 3.34 4.71 -19.97
CA ILE A 165 3.99 3.70 -19.14
C ILE A 165 4.46 2.60 -20.09
N GLU A 166 5.76 2.48 -20.30
CA GLU A 166 6.36 1.52 -21.24
C GLU A 166 6.57 0.12 -20.64
N GLU A 167 6.02 -0.14 -19.44
CA GLU A 167 6.18 -1.39 -18.73
C GLU A 167 5.14 -2.42 -19.18
N ASP A 168 5.61 -3.55 -19.69
CA ASP A 168 4.79 -4.63 -20.30
C ASP A 168 3.78 -5.29 -19.34
N TRP A 169 4.00 -5.17 -18.03
CA TRP A 169 3.13 -5.73 -17.00
C TRP A 169 2.00 -4.77 -16.58
N VAL A 170 2.03 -3.51 -17.03
CA VAL A 170 1.08 -2.50 -16.59
C VAL A 170 -0.21 -2.60 -17.42
N ASP A 171 -1.23 -3.20 -16.82
CA ASP A 171 -2.59 -3.26 -17.34
C ASP A 171 -3.51 -2.40 -16.46
N ILE A 172 -3.93 -1.23 -16.98
CA ILE A 172 -4.74 -0.28 -16.22
C ILE A 172 -6.23 -0.61 -16.41
N LYS A 173 -6.89 -0.98 -15.32
CA LYS A 173 -8.32 -1.31 -15.29
C LYS A 173 -9.12 -0.26 -14.52
N SER A 174 -10.36 -0.03 -14.92
CA SER A 174 -11.27 0.89 -14.23
C SER A 174 -12.00 0.19 -13.07
N ASN A 175 -12.24 0.92 -11.99
CA ASN A 175 -13.03 0.46 -10.85
C ASN A 175 -13.88 1.60 -10.27
N ILE A 176 -15.05 1.28 -9.74
CA ILE A 176 -15.96 2.25 -9.14
C ILE A 176 -16.42 1.70 -7.80
N GLU A 177 -16.27 2.52 -6.75
CA GLU A 177 -16.75 2.22 -5.41
C GLU A 177 -17.85 3.19 -5.01
N ASN A 178 -18.71 2.77 -4.09
CA ASN A 178 -19.68 3.67 -3.46
C ASN A 178 -19.48 3.64 -1.94
N PHE A 179 -19.17 4.80 -1.36
CA PHE A 179 -18.95 4.92 0.07
C PHE A 179 -19.93 5.91 0.69
N GLU A 180 -20.49 5.53 1.84
CA GLU A 180 -21.28 6.44 2.67
C GLU A 180 -20.49 7.73 2.97
N ASN A 181 -21.13 8.88 2.78
CA ASN A 181 -20.58 10.24 2.91
C ASN A 181 -19.57 10.68 1.82
N PHE A 182 -19.25 9.83 0.85
CA PHE A 182 -18.36 10.17 -0.28
C PHE A 182 -19.01 9.92 -1.65
N GLY A 183 -20.08 9.13 -1.71
CA GLY A 183 -20.79 8.79 -2.93
C GLY A 183 -19.98 7.88 -3.86
N GLU A 184 -20.19 8.05 -5.16
CA GLU A 184 -19.44 7.33 -6.19
C GLU A 184 -17.98 7.82 -6.25
N VAL A 185 -17.04 6.89 -6.08
CA VAL A 185 -15.61 7.15 -6.14
C VAL A 185 -15.02 6.32 -7.28
N ARG A 186 -14.61 7.02 -8.34
CA ARG A 186 -13.94 6.42 -9.49
C ARG A 186 -12.48 6.20 -9.20
N THR A 187 -11.98 5.05 -9.61
CA THR A 187 -10.60 4.63 -9.41
C THR A 187 -10.11 3.89 -10.65
N LYS A 188 -8.80 3.82 -10.83
CA LYS A 188 -8.17 2.84 -11.70
C LYS A 188 -7.28 1.95 -10.86
N TYR A 189 -7.08 0.71 -11.27
CA TYR A 189 -6.13 -0.17 -10.61
C TYR A 189 -5.25 -0.90 -11.61
N ILE A 190 -4.07 -1.31 -11.14
CA ILE A 190 -3.06 -2.03 -11.91
C ILE A 190 -2.75 -3.31 -11.15
N PRO A 191 -3.05 -4.51 -11.69
CA PRO A 191 -2.66 -5.77 -11.08
C PRO A 191 -1.13 -5.90 -10.97
N LEU A 192 -0.65 -6.34 -9.82
CA LEU A 192 0.77 -6.57 -9.56
C LEU A 192 1.19 -8.03 -9.72
N SER A 193 0.23 -8.94 -9.90
CA SER A 193 0.53 -10.37 -10.05
C SER A 193 1.54 -10.72 -11.15
N PRO A 194 1.64 -10.01 -12.30
CA PRO A 194 2.67 -10.31 -13.29
C PRO A 194 4.09 -10.02 -12.80
N LEU A 195 4.28 -9.12 -11.82
CA LEU A 195 5.59 -8.83 -11.22
C LEU A 195 6.15 -10.03 -10.45
N ARG A 196 5.33 -11.04 -10.12
CA ARG A 196 5.82 -12.24 -9.44
C ARG A 196 6.93 -12.97 -10.19
N ARG A 197 6.99 -12.83 -11.53
CA ARG A 197 8.07 -13.38 -12.37
C ARG A 197 9.44 -12.73 -12.13
N LEU A 198 9.47 -11.54 -11.52
CA LEU A 198 10.69 -10.79 -11.24
C LEU A 198 11.25 -11.06 -9.84
N ILE A 199 10.53 -11.82 -9.00
CA ILE A 199 10.97 -12.14 -7.64
C ILE A 199 12.03 -13.26 -7.73
N PRO A 200 13.26 -13.02 -7.23
CA PRO A 200 14.34 -14.02 -7.22
C PRO A 200 14.00 -15.34 -6.54
#